data_AF-A0AAD2G137-F1
#
_entry.id   AF-A0AAD2G137-F1
#
_cell.length_a   1.000
_cell.length_b   1.000
_cell.length_c   1.000
_cell.angle_alpha   90.00
_cell.angle_beta   90.00
_cell.angle_gamma   90.00
#
_symmetry.space_group_name_H-M   'P 1'
#
loop_
_entity.id
_entity.type
_entity.pdbx_description
1 polymer ?
#
loop_
_entity_poly.entity_id
_entity_poly.type
_entity_poly.pdbx_seq_one_letter_code
_entity_poly.pdbx_strand_id
1 'polypeptide(L)'
;MFTRSWFYALLVAQLTIGANASFFDSVPSPEQAHQDLDKLKVIIYETGPYSTSLQTFMDVADKYGLEAIVVGQGSTFSGFGSKYGQLKDSLHEMSHDPKALVAVIDGRDVLLNVNRDVERSAFEDRIDNFVENFKELVLGKPEAVLMSAEQQCCVAALCHADSPAYYFDPVTKKRANRACPSGEEGCGWVDNDNVAFWQSLMVAEAYQHTGSHETSPFLNAGLMAGTAKNLIELIDRMDLGEEEDDQAVLSAMYLQFPELIVLDYEQQLLGNNAWPKGLEEGCIYDFDPNMDEELFLTNTQTGTSPLILHTPGKFYDCLDTLIDRLGGVSDMRYLPANISNDRRLNYDNYGNYGNYANYGNYVAANYGANYGSNYRGSNYGGSNYGTNYGTITEPTETPDMDDADDADLEDLTRVFEEGEEDDSDGSNVLTWGLSCAAAGVLIAGLATRRRRTVTQDQHDNIQRALNDSDEAFALEDPKLLDDCVSVISSAVDEAADPDSLDLAEMSHQPLGTVDEHNAMFDVPVDTDGGAGQLKSVLSIGNCDEVCGGRTQSTEDLRRNRTVHW
;
A
#
# COMPACT_ATOMS: atom_id res chain seq x y z
N MET A 1 -45.44 24.52 -50.65
CA MET A 1 -43.97 24.27 -50.71
C MET A 1 -43.32 24.12 -49.33
N PHE A 2 -43.90 24.61 -48.22
CA PHE A 2 -43.28 24.54 -46.89
C PHE A 2 -43.41 23.20 -46.12
N THR A 3 -44.28 22.28 -46.54
CA THR A 3 -44.52 21.02 -45.81
C THR A 3 -43.58 19.87 -46.19
N ARG A 4 -42.85 19.97 -47.31
CA ARG A 4 -41.93 18.92 -47.77
C ARG A 4 -40.55 18.99 -47.11
N SER A 5 -40.08 20.19 -46.71
CA SER A 5 -38.78 20.32 -46.03
C SER A 5 -38.77 19.76 -44.61
N TRP A 6 -39.88 19.87 -43.87
CA TRP A 6 -39.97 19.34 -42.51
C TRP A 6 -39.96 17.81 -42.49
N PHE A 7 -40.60 17.16 -43.46
CA PHE A 7 -40.58 15.70 -43.57
C PHE A 7 -39.18 15.16 -43.89
N TYR A 8 -38.42 15.84 -44.75
CA TYR A 8 -37.04 15.42 -45.05
C TYR A 8 -36.11 15.63 -43.85
N ALA A 9 -36.26 16.72 -43.09
CA ALA A 9 -35.46 16.94 -41.88
C ALA A 9 -35.74 15.89 -40.80
N LEU A 10 -37.02 15.53 -40.60
CA LEU A 10 -37.40 14.50 -39.63
C LEU A 10 -36.94 13.09 -40.04
N LEU A 11 -37.01 12.77 -41.33
CA LEU A 11 -36.57 11.48 -41.87
C LEU A 11 -35.04 11.33 -41.80
N VAL A 12 -34.29 12.41 -42.08
CA VAL A 12 -32.83 12.41 -41.94
C VAL A 12 -32.43 12.30 -40.47
N ALA A 13 -33.12 13.00 -39.54
CA ALA A 13 -32.87 12.85 -38.11
C ALA A 13 -33.14 11.42 -37.61
N GLN A 14 -34.24 10.79 -38.04
CA GLN A 14 -34.54 9.40 -37.66
C GLN A 14 -33.56 8.38 -38.27
N LEU A 15 -33.09 8.59 -39.50
CA LEU A 15 -32.07 7.73 -40.12
C LEU A 15 -30.69 7.90 -39.49
N THR A 16 -30.36 9.10 -38.99
CA THR A 16 -29.07 9.35 -38.31
C THR A 16 -29.07 8.79 -36.88
N ILE A 17 -30.21 8.81 -36.19
CA ILE A 17 -30.36 8.22 -34.85
C ILE A 17 -30.45 6.68 -34.95
N GLY A 18 -31.13 6.13 -35.96
CA GLY A 18 -31.25 4.69 -36.16
C GLY A 18 -29.97 4.00 -36.66
N ALA A 19 -29.09 4.70 -37.37
CA ALA A 19 -27.82 4.14 -37.86
C ALA A 19 -26.69 4.16 -36.81
N ASN A 20 -26.79 4.98 -35.76
CA ASN A 20 -25.81 5.02 -34.68
C ASN A 20 -26.18 4.15 -33.47
N ALA A 21 -27.45 3.73 -33.33
CA ALA A 21 -27.87 2.88 -32.22
C ALA A 21 -27.30 1.45 -32.30
N SER A 22 -27.03 0.92 -33.51
CA SER A 22 -26.46 -0.42 -33.69
C SER A 22 -24.93 -0.48 -33.65
N PHE A 23 -24.25 0.65 -33.42
CA PHE A 23 -22.78 0.71 -33.36
C PHE A 23 -22.24 0.82 -31.92
N PHE A 24 -23.12 1.10 -30.94
CA PHE A 24 -22.76 1.16 -29.52
C PHE A 24 -23.16 -0.11 -28.73
N ASP A 25 -23.74 -1.10 -29.39
CA ASP A 25 -24.25 -2.34 -28.77
C ASP A 25 -23.18 -3.42 -28.48
N SER A 26 -21.88 -3.10 -28.47
CA SER A 26 -20.87 -4.13 -28.22
C SER A 26 -19.55 -3.69 -27.58
N VAL A 27 -19.51 -2.55 -26.89
CA VAL A 27 -18.39 -2.29 -25.96
C VAL A 27 -18.84 -2.82 -24.61
N PRO A 28 -18.26 -3.94 -24.11
CA PRO A 28 -18.59 -4.44 -22.77
C PRO A 28 -18.39 -3.32 -21.76
N SER A 29 -19.25 -3.26 -20.73
CA SER A 29 -18.96 -2.34 -19.62
C SER A 29 -17.62 -2.75 -18.98
N PRO A 30 -16.85 -1.81 -18.39
CA PRO A 30 -15.63 -2.15 -17.67
C PRO A 30 -15.82 -3.25 -16.62
N GLU A 31 -17.01 -3.31 -16.02
CA GLU A 31 -17.43 -4.36 -15.08
C GLU A 31 -17.56 -5.74 -15.75
N GLN A 32 -18.09 -5.80 -16.98
CA GLN A 32 -18.15 -7.05 -17.76
C GLN A 32 -16.77 -7.51 -18.23
N ALA A 33 -15.84 -6.59 -18.52
CA ALA A 33 -14.50 -6.95 -18.96
C ALA A 33 -13.73 -7.76 -17.91
N HIS A 34 -13.99 -7.55 -16.61
CA HIS A 34 -13.35 -8.31 -15.53
C HIS A 34 -13.98 -9.69 -15.32
N GLN A 35 -15.27 -9.86 -15.63
CA GLN A 35 -15.94 -11.16 -15.46
C GLN A 35 -15.43 -12.22 -16.43
N ASP A 36 -14.92 -11.79 -17.59
CA ASP A 36 -14.45 -12.68 -18.66
C ASP A 36 -12.98 -13.11 -18.52
N LEU A 37 -12.26 -12.65 -17.49
CA LEU A 37 -10.87 -13.08 -17.24
C LEU A 37 -10.84 -14.58 -16.92
N ASP A 38 -10.10 -15.35 -17.70
CA ASP A 38 -10.00 -16.81 -17.60
C ASP A 38 -8.57 -17.35 -17.76
N LYS A 39 -7.57 -16.45 -17.83
CA LYS A 39 -6.16 -16.82 -18.02
C LYS A 39 -5.24 -15.92 -17.23
N LEU A 40 -4.21 -16.53 -16.64
CA LEU A 40 -3.07 -15.84 -16.07
C LEU A 40 -1.87 -15.91 -17.02
N LYS A 41 -1.24 -14.76 -17.27
CA LYS A 41 0.06 -14.63 -17.90
C LYS A 41 1.03 -13.95 -16.95
N VAL A 42 2.33 -14.26 -17.07
CA VAL A 42 3.36 -13.68 -16.20
C VAL A 42 4.44 -13.00 -17.04
N ILE A 43 4.75 -11.75 -16.70
CA ILE A 43 5.94 -11.04 -17.20
C ILE A 43 6.93 -10.92 -16.05
N ILE A 44 8.14 -11.40 -16.28
CA ILE A 44 9.21 -11.42 -15.28
C ILE A 44 10.32 -10.46 -15.72
N TYR A 45 10.68 -9.50 -14.88
CA TYR A 45 11.76 -8.58 -15.17
C TYR A 45 13.11 -9.12 -14.66
N GLU A 46 14.05 -9.39 -15.58
CA GLU A 46 15.43 -9.77 -15.26
C GLU A 46 16.38 -9.28 -16.35
N THR A 47 17.45 -8.58 -15.94
CA THR A 47 18.47 -8.06 -16.87
C THR A 47 19.69 -8.96 -17.02
N GLY A 48 19.95 -9.80 -16.02
CA GLY A 48 21.09 -10.69 -15.93
C GLY A 48 20.85 -12.12 -16.44
N PRO A 49 21.80 -13.02 -16.18
CA PRO A 49 21.57 -14.45 -16.37
C PRO A 49 20.51 -14.95 -15.39
N TYR A 50 19.90 -16.10 -15.70
CA TYR A 50 18.87 -16.68 -14.84
C TYR A 50 19.47 -17.02 -13.46
N SER A 51 18.86 -16.48 -12.41
CA SER A 51 19.11 -16.91 -11.04
C SER A 51 18.51 -18.31 -10.80
N THR A 52 18.93 -18.96 -9.72
CA THR A 52 18.37 -20.24 -9.28
C THR A 52 16.86 -20.16 -9.02
N SER A 53 16.40 -19.04 -8.45
CA SER A 53 14.97 -18.73 -8.26
C SER A 53 14.22 -18.58 -9.58
N LEU A 54 14.75 -17.79 -10.53
CA LEU A 54 14.13 -17.61 -11.85
C LEU A 54 14.06 -18.93 -12.62
N GLN A 55 15.13 -19.72 -12.60
CA GLN A 55 15.12 -21.04 -13.22
C GLN A 55 14.07 -21.95 -12.57
N THR A 56 13.97 -21.94 -11.24
CA THR A 56 12.95 -22.72 -10.51
C THR A 56 11.53 -22.27 -10.87
N PHE A 57 11.29 -20.96 -10.97
CA PHE A 57 10.03 -20.40 -11.43
C PHE A 57 9.69 -20.92 -12.84
N MET A 58 10.61 -20.77 -13.79
CA MET A 58 10.41 -21.17 -15.19
C MET A 58 10.20 -22.67 -15.33
N ASP A 59 10.94 -23.51 -14.59
CA ASP A 59 10.76 -24.97 -14.60
C ASP A 59 9.35 -25.37 -14.18
N VAL A 60 8.80 -24.73 -13.15
CA VAL A 60 7.42 -24.95 -12.68
C VAL A 60 6.43 -24.42 -13.71
N ALA A 61 6.63 -23.21 -14.21
CA ALA A 61 5.75 -22.61 -15.22
C ALA A 61 5.66 -23.49 -16.48
N ASP A 62 6.81 -23.94 -17.01
CA ASP A 62 6.90 -24.81 -18.19
C ASP A 62 6.25 -26.18 -17.94
N LYS A 63 6.46 -26.77 -16.75
CA LYS A 63 5.87 -28.06 -16.38
C LYS A 63 4.35 -28.03 -16.47
N TYR A 64 3.72 -26.96 -16.00
CA TYR A 64 2.27 -26.85 -15.95
C TYR A 64 1.66 -26.05 -17.11
N GLY A 65 2.49 -25.48 -18.00
CA GLY A 65 2.04 -24.72 -19.16
C GLY A 65 1.52 -23.32 -18.81
N LEU A 66 2.03 -22.70 -17.75
CA LEU A 66 1.80 -21.30 -17.44
C LEU A 66 2.58 -20.42 -18.42
N GLU A 67 1.89 -19.50 -19.09
CA GLU A 67 2.53 -18.57 -20.04
C GLU A 67 3.34 -17.52 -19.27
N ALA A 68 4.65 -17.74 -19.16
CA ALA A 68 5.59 -16.82 -18.53
C ALA A 68 6.65 -16.35 -19.54
N ILE A 69 6.96 -15.06 -19.54
CA ILE A 69 8.03 -14.48 -20.35
C ILE A 69 9.01 -13.69 -19.48
N VAL A 70 10.29 -13.75 -19.83
CA VAL A 70 11.34 -12.94 -19.20
C VAL A 70 11.68 -11.78 -20.10
N VAL A 71 11.69 -10.56 -19.56
CA VAL A 71 12.00 -9.32 -20.28
C VAL A 71 13.17 -8.59 -19.65
N GLY A 72 13.88 -7.82 -20.48
CA GLY A 72 15.07 -7.07 -20.07
C GLY A 72 16.39 -7.87 -20.14
N GLN A 73 16.36 -9.17 -20.44
CA GLN A 73 17.57 -10.01 -20.41
C GLN A 73 18.67 -9.48 -21.34
N GLY A 74 19.88 -9.33 -20.81
CA GLY A 74 21.04 -8.80 -21.52
C GLY A 74 21.08 -7.27 -21.64
N SER A 75 20.06 -6.57 -21.14
CA SER A 75 20.08 -5.11 -20.99
C SER A 75 20.93 -4.69 -19.79
N THR A 76 21.27 -3.41 -19.72
CA THR A 76 21.94 -2.84 -18.54
C THR A 76 20.89 -2.39 -17.55
N PHE A 77 21.03 -2.79 -16.28
CA PHE A 77 20.19 -2.27 -15.21
C PHE A 77 20.58 -0.81 -14.91
N SER A 78 19.69 0.12 -15.21
CA SER A 78 19.85 1.56 -14.93
C SER A 78 19.20 2.01 -13.62
N GLY A 79 18.47 1.12 -12.93
CA GLY A 79 17.66 1.47 -11.75
C GLY A 79 16.29 0.81 -11.79
N PHE A 80 15.49 0.99 -10.74
CA PHE A 80 14.20 0.29 -10.60
C PHE A 80 13.17 0.78 -11.64
N GLY A 81 13.18 2.06 -12.00
CA GLY A 81 12.33 2.60 -13.06
C GLY A 81 12.58 2.01 -14.46
N SER A 82 13.79 1.52 -14.74
CA SER A 82 14.14 0.91 -16.05
C SER A 82 13.29 -0.33 -16.40
N LYS A 83 12.74 -1.00 -15.39
CA LYS A 83 11.79 -2.12 -15.52
C LYS A 83 10.65 -1.76 -16.47
N TYR A 84 9.99 -0.63 -16.23
CA TYR A 84 8.75 -0.28 -16.93
C TYR A 84 8.94 0.07 -18.40
N GLY A 85 10.11 0.57 -18.79
CA GLY A 85 10.45 0.76 -20.19
C GLY A 85 10.48 -0.56 -20.96
N GLN A 86 10.98 -1.63 -20.35
CA GLN A 86 11.09 -2.96 -20.96
C GLN A 86 9.75 -3.71 -21.00
N LEU A 87 8.83 -3.40 -20.08
CA LEU A 87 7.51 -4.05 -20.01
C LEU A 87 6.58 -3.63 -21.15
N LYS A 88 6.68 -2.39 -21.64
CA LYS A 88 5.67 -1.77 -22.53
C LYS A 88 5.36 -2.60 -23.77
N ASP A 89 6.37 -3.05 -24.50
CA ASP A 89 6.16 -3.80 -25.75
C ASP A 89 5.44 -5.13 -25.48
N SER A 90 5.82 -5.83 -24.41
CA SER A 90 5.19 -7.09 -24.01
C SER A 90 3.75 -6.90 -23.53
N LEU A 91 3.50 -5.85 -22.75
CA LEU A 91 2.14 -5.50 -22.32
C LEU A 91 1.27 -5.10 -23.50
N HIS A 92 1.79 -4.35 -24.47
CA HIS A 92 1.07 -4.02 -25.70
C HIS A 92 0.71 -5.28 -26.49
N GLU A 93 1.62 -6.25 -26.60
CA GLU A 93 1.31 -7.52 -27.23
C GLU A 93 0.21 -8.29 -26.49
N MET A 94 0.30 -8.37 -25.16
CA MET A 94 -0.69 -9.04 -24.31
C MET A 94 -2.04 -8.33 -24.30
N SER A 95 -2.09 -7.02 -24.56
CA SER A 95 -3.34 -6.25 -24.63
C SER A 95 -4.28 -6.69 -25.76
N HIS A 96 -3.81 -7.49 -26.71
CA HIS A 96 -4.65 -8.13 -27.72
C HIS A 96 -5.51 -9.29 -27.18
N ASP A 97 -5.21 -9.80 -25.97
CA ASP A 97 -6.03 -10.79 -25.27
C ASP A 97 -6.81 -10.10 -24.13
N PRO A 98 -8.05 -9.66 -24.36
CA PRO A 98 -8.83 -8.92 -23.36
C PRO A 98 -9.23 -9.77 -22.15
N LYS A 99 -9.03 -11.09 -22.20
CA LYS A 99 -9.32 -12.03 -21.11
C LYS A 99 -8.09 -12.36 -20.26
N ALA A 100 -6.91 -11.87 -20.63
CA ALA A 100 -5.69 -12.14 -19.91
C ALA A 100 -5.56 -11.23 -18.68
N LEU A 101 -5.45 -11.86 -17.51
CA LEU A 101 -4.86 -11.24 -16.34
C LEU A 101 -3.33 -11.37 -16.45
N VAL A 102 -2.61 -10.27 -16.26
CA VAL A 102 -1.15 -10.24 -16.36
C VAL A 102 -0.56 -9.94 -14.99
N ALA A 103 0.30 -10.82 -14.50
CA ALA A 103 1.16 -10.55 -13.35
C ALA A 103 2.52 -10.02 -13.85
N VAL A 104 2.97 -8.91 -13.30
CA VAL A 104 4.31 -8.36 -13.50
C VAL A 104 5.10 -8.55 -12.21
N ILE A 105 6.23 -9.25 -12.31
CA ILE A 105 7.02 -9.65 -11.13
C ILE A 105 8.52 -9.41 -11.34
N ASP A 106 9.23 -9.17 -10.25
CA ASP A 106 10.69 -9.20 -10.23
C ASP A 106 11.22 -10.63 -10.47
N GLY A 107 12.41 -10.77 -11.05
CA GLY A 107 12.95 -12.08 -11.44
C GLY A 107 13.89 -12.76 -10.43
N ARG A 108 14.58 -11.99 -9.58
CA ARG A 108 15.72 -12.52 -8.79
C ARG A 108 15.33 -13.19 -7.49
N ASP A 109 14.24 -12.76 -6.90
CA ASP A 109 13.83 -13.06 -5.53
C ASP A 109 12.35 -13.45 -5.44
N VAL A 110 11.80 -13.92 -6.56
CA VAL A 110 10.42 -14.39 -6.70
C VAL A 110 10.40 -15.86 -7.11
N LEU A 111 9.37 -16.59 -6.66
CA LEU A 111 9.13 -17.99 -6.98
C LEU A 111 7.62 -18.29 -7.10
N LEU A 112 7.26 -19.36 -7.82
CA LEU A 112 5.92 -19.93 -7.80
C LEU A 112 5.76 -20.82 -6.57
N ASN A 113 4.73 -20.56 -5.76
CA ASN A 113 4.40 -21.30 -4.56
C ASN A 113 3.72 -22.64 -4.90
N VAL A 114 4.45 -23.53 -5.55
CA VAL A 114 3.93 -24.81 -6.03
C VAL A 114 5.02 -25.86 -5.83
N ASN A 115 4.72 -26.88 -5.02
CA ASN A 115 5.61 -28.01 -4.86
C ASN A 115 5.81 -28.70 -6.21
N ARG A 116 7.04 -29.09 -6.53
CA ARG A 116 7.39 -29.74 -7.79
C ARG A 116 6.62 -31.02 -8.08
N ASP A 117 6.00 -31.67 -7.10
CA ASP A 117 5.24 -32.91 -7.27
C ASP A 117 3.71 -32.73 -7.24
N VAL A 118 3.21 -31.49 -7.32
CA VAL A 118 1.78 -31.19 -7.42
C VAL A 118 1.11 -31.84 -8.64
N GLU A 119 -0.08 -32.39 -8.45
CA GLU A 119 -0.94 -32.84 -9.55
C GLU A 119 -1.41 -31.66 -10.40
N ARG A 120 -1.52 -31.87 -11.72
CA ARG A 120 -1.85 -30.79 -12.66
C ARG A 120 -3.17 -30.09 -12.34
N SER A 121 -4.20 -30.84 -11.92
CA SER A 121 -5.50 -30.24 -11.57
C SER A 121 -5.39 -29.30 -10.37
N ALA A 122 -4.61 -29.66 -9.36
CA ALA A 122 -4.40 -28.79 -8.19
C ALA A 122 -3.65 -27.50 -8.58
N PHE A 123 -2.76 -27.55 -9.57
CA PHE A 123 -2.16 -26.33 -10.12
C PHE A 123 -3.19 -25.48 -10.89
N GLU A 124 -4.03 -26.09 -11.73
CA GLU A 124 -5.08 -25.39 -12.48
C GLU A 124 -6.07 -24.71 -11.52
N ASP A 125 -6.49 -25.38 -10.43
CA ASP A 125 -7.34 -24.80 -9.38
C ASP A 125 -6.71 -23.56 -8.74
N ARG A 126 -5.36 -23.51 -8.63
CA ARG A 126 -4.65 -22.34 -8.07
C ARG A 126 -4.63 -21.15 -9.02
N ILE A 127 -4.58 -21.40 -10.32
CA ILE A 127 -4.70 -20.35 -11.33
C ILE A 127 -6.12 -19.77 -11.30
N ASP A 128 -7.13 -20.63 -11.23
CA ASP A 128 -8.53 -20.20 -11.15
C ASP A 128 -8.77 -19.37 -9.88
N ASN A 129 -8.30 -19.84 -8.72
CA ASN A 129 -8.38 -19.09 -7.47
C ASN A 129 -7.63 -17.75 -7.53
N PHE A 130 -6.47 -17.68 -8.19
CA PHE A 130 -5.75 -16.42 -8.39
C PHE A 130 -6.59 -15.42 -9.19
N VAL A 131 -7.24 -15.86 -10.27
CA VAL A 131 -8.07 -15.01 -11.11
C VAL A 131 -9.34 -14.57 -10.38
N GLU A 132 -9.99 -15.46 -9.64
CA GLU A 132 -11.19 -15.13 -8.86
C GLU A 132 -10.91 -14.18 -7.70
N ASN A 133 -9.85 -14.43 -6.91
CA ASN A 133 -9.45 -13.52 -5.84
C ASN A 133 -9.06 -12.14 -6.39
N PHE A 134 -8.44 -12.08 -7.58
CA PHE A 134 -8.16 -10.79 -8.22
C PHE A 134 -9.47 -10.03 -8.48
N LYS A 135 -10.45 -10.68 -9.12
CA LYS A 135 -11.76 -10.06 -9.44
C LYS A 135 -12.46 -9.56 -8.18
N GLU A 136 -12.39 -10.31 -7.09
CA GLU A 136 -12.98 -9.94 -5.81
C GLU A 136 -12.29 -8.71 -5.20
N LEU A 137 -10.95 -8.72 -5.11
CA LEU A 137 -10.20 -7.61 -4.52
C LEU A 137 -10.34 -6.30 -5.30
N VAL A 138 -10.47 -6.37 -6.64
CA VAL A 138 -10.66 -5.17 -7.47
C VAL A 138 -12.13 -4.85 -7.76
N LEU A 139 -13.08 -5.49 -7.06
CA LEU A 139 -14.50 -5.26 -7.29
C LEU A 139 -14.86 -3.77 -7.10
N GLY A 140 -15.61 -3.22 -8.05
CA GLY A 140 -15.95 -1.80 -8.08
C GLY A 140 -14.82 -0.86 -8.52
N LYS A 141 -13.61 -1.38 -8.80
CA LYS A 141 -12.45 -0.65 -9.31
C LYS A 141 -11.91 -1.29 -10.60
N PRO A 142 -12.67 -1.25 -11.72
CA PRO A 142 -12.31 -1.98 -12.94
C PRO A 142 -11.03 -1.46 -13.64
N GLU A 143 -10.54 -0.28 -13.28
CA GLU A 143 -9.29 0.28 -13.81
C GLU A 143 -8.10 0.04 -12.88
N ALA A 144 -8.31 -0.63 -11.74
CA ALA A 144 -7.25 -0.85 -10.76
C ALA A 144 -6.24 -1.92 -11.21
N VAL A 145 -5.03 -1.75 -10.68
CA VAL A 145 -3.97 -2.74 -10.62
C VAL A 145 -3.86 -3.20 -9.17
N LEU A 146 -3.86 -4.51 -8.95
CA LEU A 146 -3.57 -5.10 -7.65
C LEU A 146 -2.06 -5.10 -7.44
N MET A 147 -1.59 -4.67 -6.27
CA MET A 147 -0.19 -4.71 -5.89
C MET A 147 -0.02 -5.47 -4.59
N SER A 148 1.14 -6.11 -4.43
CA SER A 148 1.42 -6.82 -3.19
C SER A 148 1.67 -5.85 -2.03
N ALA A 149 1.29 -6.28 -0.83
CA ALA A 149 1.53 -5.54 0.39
C ALA A 149 2.69 -6.18 1.20
N GLU A 150 3.40 -5.40 2.00
CA GLU A 150 4.54 -5.83 2.81
C GLU A 150 4.52 -5.23 4.23
N GLN A 151 5.33 -5.81 5.11
CA GLN A 151 5.40 -5.42 6.52
C GLN A 151 6.34 -4.25 6.81
N GLN A 152 7.14 -3.86 5.82
CA GLN A 152 8.12 -2.80 6.01
C GLN A 152 7.81 -1.58 5.16
N CYS A 153 7.78 -0.44 5.84
CA CYS A 153 8.05 0.84 5.21
C CYS A 153 9.41 1.36 5.73
N CYS A 154 10.20 2.08 4.96
CA CYS A 154 9.93 2.59 3.61
C CYS A 154 11.17 2.36 2.74
N VAL A 155 11.05 2.64 1.45
CA VAL A 155 12.23 2.86 0.60
C VAL A 155 12.88 4.21 0.90
N ALA A 156 14.19 4.32 0.68
CA ALA A 156 14.95 5.51 1.05
C ALA A 156 14.45 6.80 0.38
N ALA A 157 13.95 6.71 -0.86
CA ALA A 157 13.39 7.86 -1.58
C ALA A 157 12.22 8.53 -0.84
N LEU A 158 11.42 7.79 -0.07
CA LEU A 158 10.29 8.36 0.70
C LEU A 158 10.77 9.24 1.87
N CYS A 159 11.99 9.07 2.37
CA CYS A 159 12.58 9.97 3.36
C CYS A 159 12.75 11.40 2.81
N HIS A 160 12.79 11.56 1.47
CA HIS A 160 13.08 12.83 0.78
C HIS A 160 11.83 13.48 0.16
N ALA A 161 10.65 12.90 0.37
CA ALA A 161 9.37 13.44 -0.07
C ALA A 161 8.45 13.61 1.15
N ASP A 162 7.93 14.81 1.35
CA ASP A 162 7.10 15.13 2.53
C ASP A 162 5.64 14.67 2.41
N SER A 163 5.19 14.28 1.21
CA SER A 163 3.80 13.92 0.96
C SER A 163 3.59 13.24 -0.41
N PRO A 164 2.45 12.56 -0.63
CA PRO A 164 2.01 12.16 -1.97
C PRO A 164 1.95 13.32 -2.97
N ALA A 165 1.60 14.52 -2.49
CA ALA A 165 1.52 15.74 -3.29
C ALA A 165 2.89 16.21 -3.82
N TYR A 166 4.00 15.82 -3.18
CA TYR A 166 5.35 16.02 -3.71
C TYR A 166 5.49 15.37 -5.09
N TYR A 167 4.90 14.19 -5.28
CA TYR A 167 5.05 13.36 -6.46
C TYR A 167 3.98 13.61 -7.52
N PHE A 168 2.74 13.89 -7.10
CA PHE A 168 1.62 14.13 -7.99
C PHE A 168 0.84 15.36 -7.56
N ASP A 169 0.59 16.28 -8.49
CA ASP A 169 -0.25 17.44 -8.23
C ASP A 169 -1.70 16.98 -7.97
N PRO A 170 -2.31 17.29 -6.82
CA PRO A 170 -3.63 16.77 -6.45
C PRO A 170 -4.76 17.33 -7.32
N VAL A 171 -4.55 18.46 -8.00
CA VAL A 171 -5.56 19.13 -8.84
C VAL A 171 -5.46 18.65 -10.29
N THR A 172 -4.25 18.69 -10.86
CA THR A 172 -4.02 18.32 -12.26
C THR A 172 -3.83 16.82 -12.46
N LYS A 173 -3.58 16.08 -11.37
CA LYS A 173 -3.24 14.66 -11.33
C LYS A 173 -1.97 14.28 -12.08
N LYS A 174 -1.14 15.26 -12.45
CA LYS A 174 0.10 15.06 -13.21
C LYS A 174 1.29 14.86 -12.29
N ARG A 175 2.31 14.16 -12.80
CA ARG A 175 3.63 14.03 -12.18
C ARG A 175 4.23 15.42 -11.89
N ALA A 176 4.59 15.68 -10.64
CA ALA A 176 5.09 16.98 -10.17
C ALA A 176 6.62 16.99 -9.98
N ASN A 177 7.17 16.00 -9.27
CA ASN A 177 8.60 15.85 -9.03
C ASN A 177 9.05 14.41 -9.29
N ARG A 178 10.36 14.19 -9.41
CA ARG A 178 10.99 12.87 -9.61
C ARG A 178 11.42 12.27 -8.27
N ALA A 179 11.34 10.95 -8.12
CA ALA A 179 11.92 10.24 -7.00
C ALA A 179 13.44 10.15 -7.17
N CYS A 180 14.18 10.17 -6.06
CA CYS A 180 15.61 9.90 -6.13
C CYS A 180 15.88 8.39 -6.21
N PRO A 181 17.02 7.96 -6.77
CA PRO A 181 17.42 6.56 -6.82
C PRO A 181 17.79 6.03 -5.43
N SER A 182 16.92 5.26 -4.76
CA SER A 182 17.18 4.74 -3.41
C SER A 182 18.51 4.00 -3.31
N GLY A 183 19.32 4.36 -2.32
CA GLY A 183 20.62 3.73 -2.05
C GLY A 183 21.81 4.35 -2.80
N GLU A 184 21.57 5.28 -3.72
CA GLU A 184 22.62 6.06 -4.38
C GLU A 184 23.02 7.31 -3.58
N GLU A 185 24.11 7.96 -3.99
CA GLU A 185 24.60 9.20 -3.37
C GLU A 185 23.50 10.27 -3.35
N GLY A 186 23.22 10.82 -2.16
CA GLY A 186 22.18 11.84 -1.96
C GLY A 186 20.77 11.29 -1.76
N CYS A 187 20.55 9.99 -1.92
CA CYS A 187 19.27 9.31 -1.68
C CYS A 187 19.44 8.14 -0.68
N GLY A 188 20.26 8.37 0.34
CA GLY A 188 20.40 7.44 1.46
C GLY A 188 19.19 7.49 2.39
N TRP A 189 18.99 6.42 3.15
CA TRP A 189 17.98 6.39 4.21
C TRP A 189 18.26 7.48 5.26
N VAL A 190 17.22 8.23 5.61
CA VAL A 190 17.25 9.21 6.69
C VAL A 190 16.02 9.03 7.54
N ASP A 191 16.22 8.72 8.82
CA ASP A 191 15.13 8.66 9.78
C ASP A 191 14.65 10.08 10.11
N ASN A 192 13.43 10.42 9.68
CA ASN A 192 12.85 11.76 9.78
C ASN A 192 11.32 11.73 9.78
N ASP A 193 10.71 12.91 9.97
CA ASP A 193 9.25 13.06 10.04
C ASP A 193 8.51 12.59 8.77
N ASN A 194 9.17 12.62 7.60
CA ASN A 194 8.58 12.12 6.36
C ASN A 194 8.30 10.62 6.44
N VAL A 195 9.24 9.83 6.99
CA VAL A 195 9.06 8.37 7.14
C VAL A 195 7.84 8.06 8.01
N ALA A 196 7.74 8.72 9.17
CA ALA A 196 6.61 8.56 10.07
C ALA A 196 5.29 8.99 9.41
N PHE A 197 5.33 10.07 8.63
CA PHE A 197 4.18 10.54 7.86
C PHE A 197 3.69 9.48 6.86
N TRP A 198 4.58 8.95 6.00
CA TRP A 198 4.22 7.90 5.04
C TRP A 198 3.68 6.64 5.70
N GLN A 199 4.34 6.20 6.78
CA GLN A 199 3.89 5.05 7.56
C GLN A 199 2.47 5.26 8.09
N SER A 200 2.21 6.43 8.68
CA SER A 200 0.90 6.75 9.25
C SER A 200 -0.21 6.76 8.20
N LEU A 201 0.05 7.30 7.00
CA LEU A 201 -0.93 7.35 5.92
C LEU A 201 -1.26 5.95 5.40
N MET A 202 -0.25 5.10 5.14
CA MET A 202 -0.50 3.75 4.63
C MET A 202 -1.20 2.85 5.66
N VAL A 203 -0.83 2.97 6.94
CA VAL A 203 -1.52 2.26 8.02
C VAL A 203 -2.98 2.71 8.15
N ALA A 204 -3.23 4.02 8.07
CA ALA A 204 -4.59 4.56 8.12
C ALA A 204 -5.43 4.10 6.91
N GLU A 205 -4.84 4.12 5.71
CA GLU A 205 -5.51 3.67 4.49
C GLU A 205 -5.80 2.16 4.52
N ALA A 206 -4.87 1.34 5.02
CA ALA A 206 -5.10 -0.09 5.25
C ALA A 206 -6.28 -0.33 6.20
N TYR A 207 -6.30 0.36 7.34
CA TYR A 207 -7.40 0.27 8.30
C TYR A 207 -8.74 0.73 7.71
N GLN A 208 -8.73 1.80 6.92
CA GLN A 208 -9.92 2.28 6.23
C GLN A 208 -10.47 1.26 5.23
N HIS A 209 -9.59 0.47 4.59
CA HIS A 209 -9.97 -0.53 3.61
C HIS A 209 -10.44 -1.85 4.22
N THR A 210 -9.77 -2.34 5.26
CA THR A 210 -10.04 -3.67 5.84
C THR A 210 -10.89 -3.61 7.11
N GLY A 211 -10.98 -2.44 7.75
CA GLY A 211 -11.58 -2.29 9.09
C GLY A 211 -10.72 -2.88 10.21
N SER A 212 -9.46 -3.24 9.92
CA SER A 212 -8.58 -4.02 10.78
C SER A 212 -7.13 -3.51 10.72
N HIS A 213 -6.33 -3.81 11.74
CA HIS A 213 -4.90 -3.51 11.71
C HIS A 213 -4.15 -4.59 10.94
N GLU A 214 -3.77 -4.26 9.71
CA GLU A 214 -3.06 -5.19 8.84
C GLU A 214 -1.59 -5.37 9.24
N THR A 215 -1.11 -6.61 9.17
CA THR A 215 0.31 -6.93 9.41
C THR A 215 1.22 -6.41 8.30
N SER A 216 0.65 -6.23 7.10
CA SER A 216 1.37 -5.83 5.87
C SER A 216 0.72 -4.59 5.26
N PRO A 217 0.76 -3.41 5.91
CA PRO A 217 0.00 -2.24 5.47
C PRO A 217 0.67 -1.45 4.32
N PHE A 218 1.88 -1.82 3.90
CA PHE A 218 2.70 -1.01 3.00
C PHE A 218 2.75 -1.58 1.59
N LEU A 219 2.83 -0.72 0.58
CA LEU A 219 2.93 -1.13 -0.83
C LEU A 219 4.33 -1.69 -1.14
N ASN A 220 4.40 -2.82 -1.86
CA ASN A 220 5.61 -3.36 -2.47
C ASN A 220 5.51 -3.35 -4.01
N ALA A 221 6.53 -2.82 -4.68
CA ALA A 221 6.53 -2.66 -6.15
C ALA A 221 7.11 -3.87 -6.93
N GLY A 222 7.52 -4.92 -6.23
CA GLY A 222 8.10 -6.11 -6.84
C GLY A 222 7.06 -7.04 -7.47
N LEU A 223 5.81 -7.00 -7.00
CA LEU A 223 4.71 -7.81 -7.53
C LEU A 223 3.45 -6.96 -7.79
N MET A 224 2.89 -7.07 -8.99
CA MET A 224 1.59 -6.48 -9.33
C MET A 224 0.83 -7.36 -10.33
N ALA A 225 -0.50 -7.24 -10.34
CA ALA A 225 -1.38 -7.93 -11.28
C ALA A 225 -2.48 -7.00 -11.79
N GLY A 226 -2.81 -7.10 -13.07
CA GLY A 226 -3.87 -6.32 -13.68
C GLY A 226 -4.11 -6.72 -15.11
N THR A 227 -5.14 -6.15 -15.74
CA THR A 227 -5.26 -6.27 -17.20
C THR A 227 -4.06 -5.57 -17.86
N ALA A 228 -3.62 -6.06 -19.02
CA ALA A 228 -2.52 -5.43 -19.74
C ALA A 228 -2.76 -3.93 -20.00
N LYS A 229 -4.03 -3.57 -20.28
CA LYS A 229 -4.45 -2.17 -20.45
C LYS A 229 -4.24 -1.35 -19.18
N ASN A 230 -4.73 -1.81 -18.02
CA ASN A 230 -4.61 -1.09 -16.76
C ASN A 230 -3.13 -0.93 -16.36
N LEU A 231 -2.30 -1.95 -16.60
CA LEU A 231 -0.86 -1.89 -16.35
C LEU A 231 -0.16 -0.85 -17.25
N ILE A 232 -0.51 -0.76 -18.54
CA ILE A 232 0.03 0.28 -19.44
C ILE A 232 -0.38 1.67 -18.96
N GLU A 233 -1.65 1.86 -18.61
CA GLU A 233 -2.17 3.15 -18.14
C GLU A 233 -1.50 3.58 -16.82
N LEU A 234 -1.31 2.63 -15.89
CA LEU A 234 -0.52 2.81 -14.68
C LEU A 234 0.90 3.29 -15.02
N ILE A 235 1.61 2.56 -15.89
CA ILE A 235 2.98 2.88 -16.30
C ILE A 235 3.09 4.26 -16.93
N ASP A 236 2.18 4.61 -17.83
CA ASP A 236 2.18 5.91 -18.49
C ASP A 236 1.91 7.05 -17.51
N ARG A 237 1.05 6.82 -16.51
CA ARG A 237 0.74 7.83 -15.49
C ARG A 237 1.86 8.01 -14.47
N MET A 238 2.58 6.94 -14.14
CA MET A 238 3.76 7.03 -13.29
C MET A 238 4.82 7.95 -13.89
N ASP A 239 4.97 7.95 -15.22
CA ASP A 239 5.98 8.73 -15.95
C ASP A 239 7.35 8.61 -15.25
N LEU A 240 7.85 7.37 -15.09
CA LEU A 240 9.11 7.08 -14.40
C LEU A 240 10.32 7.27 -15.32
N GLY A 241 11.36 7.90 -14.81
CA GLY A 241 12.72 7.85 -15.33
C GLY A 241 13.41 6.53 -14.93
N GLU A 242 14.43 6.13 -15.68
CA GLU A 242 15.07 4.81 -15.52
C GLU A 242 15.70 4.58 -14.13
N GLU A 243 16.21 5.64 -13.51
CA GLU A 243 16.90 5.61 -12.21
C GLU A 243 15.96 5.78 -11.02
N GLU A 244 14.72 6.25 -11.23
CA GLU A 244 13.80 6.55 -10.12
C GLU A 244 13.45 5.28 -9.32
N ASP A 245 13.28 5.45 -8.01
CA ASP A 245 12.68 4.43 -7.15
C ASP A 245 11.19 4.30 -7.46
N ASP A 246 10.77 3.14 -7.94
CA ASP A 246 9.41 2.90 -8.40
C ASP A 246 8.42 2.72 -7.24
N GLN A 247 8.83 2.07 -6.15
CA GLN A 247 8.01 1.90 -4.96
C GLN A 247 7.64 3.23 -4.32
N ALA A 248 8.53 4.23 -4.30
CA ALA A 248 8.21 5.56 -3.80
C ALA A 248 7.12 6.26 -4.63
N VAL A 249 7.19 6.14 -5.96
CA VAL A 249 6.22 6.74 -6.87
C VAL A 249 4.88 6.02 -6.80
N LEU A 250 4.89 4.68 -6.79
CA LEU A 250 3.68 3.86 -6.66
C LEU A 250 2.99 4.07 -5.32
N SER A 251 3.76 4.19 -4.23
CA SER A 251 3.25 4.55 -2.89
C SER A 251 2.50 5.87 -2.89
N ALA A 252 3.06 6.89 -3.53
CA ALA A 252 2.41 8.18 -3.68
C ALA A 252 1.15 8.10 -4.54
N MET A 253 1.21 7.33 -5.62
CA MET A 253 0.10 7.15 -6.54
C MET A 253 -1.07 6.43 -5.87
N TYR A 254 -0.78 5.42 -5.06
CA TYR A 254 -1.75 4.66 -4.27
C TYR A 254 -2.51 5.56 -3.30
N LEU A 255 -1.81 6.38 -2.51
CA LEU A 255 -2.45 7.30 -1.56
C LEU A 255 -3.19 8.46 -2.24
N GLN A 256 -2.71 8.92 -3.41
CA GLN A 256 -3.31 10.07 -4.10
C GLN A 256 -4.49 9.68 -5.01
N PHE A 257 -4.49 8.45 -5.53
CA PHE A 257 -5.46 7.92 -6.49
C PHE A 257 -5.87 6.48 -6.12
N PRO A 258 -6.59 6.28 -5.00
CA PRO A 258 -6.94 4.95 -4.48
C PRO A 258 -7.85 4.14 -5.40
N GLU A 259 -8.39 4.74 -6.47
CA GLU A 259 -9.13 4.03 -7.52
C GLU A 259 -8.23 3.22 -8.47
N LEU A 260 -6.93 3.49 -8.53
CA LEU A 260 -6.00 2.90 -9.50
C LEU A 260 -5.16 1.76 -8.94
N ILE A 261 -4.97 1.71 -7.63
CA ILE A 261 -4.16 0.69 -6.96
C ILE A 261 -5.00 0.09 -5.84
N VAL A 262 -5.04 -1.24 -5.79
CA VAL A 262 -5.55 -2.03 -4.67
C VAL A 262 -4.38 -2.79 -4.08
N LEU A 263 -4.28 -2.86 -2.74
CA LEU A 263 -3.26 -3.66 -2.06
C LEU A 263 -3.83 -5.01 -1.61
N ASP A 264 -3.04 -6.06 -1.82
CA ASP A 264 -3.31 -7.41 -1.32
C ASP A 264 -2.83 -7.55 0.15
N TYR A 265 -3.53 -6.91 1.09
CA TYR A 265 -3.13 -6.83 2.50
C TYR A 265 -2.97 -8.20 3.18
N GLU A 266 -3.89 -9.12 2.88
CA GLU A 266 -3.91 -10.47 3.43
C GLU A 266 -3.02 -11.44 2.64
N GLN A 267 -2.35 -10.96 1.59
CA GLN A 267 -1.46 -11.74 0.74
C GLN A 267 -2.17 -12.97 0.14
N GLN A 268 -3.38 -12.79 -0.39
CA GLN A 268 -4.20 -13.84 -0.97
C GLN A 268 -3.68 -14.31 -2.34
N LEU A 269 -3.06 -13.42 -3.10
CA LEU A 269 -2.50 -13.68 -4.44
C LEU A 269 -0.98 -13.54 -4.46
N LEU A 270 -0.48 -12.47 -3.83
CA LEU A 270 0.89 -12.00 -3.93
C LEU A 270 1.52 -11.93 -2.52
N GLY A 271 2.46 -12.82 -2.25
CA GLY A 271 3.08 -12.95 -0.94
C GLY A 271 4.43 -12.25 -0.82
N ASN A 272 4.65 -11.46 0.23
CA ASN A 272 5.95 -10.90 0.59
C ASN A 272 6.44 -11.43 1.93
N ASN A 273 7.72 -11.78 2.01
CA ASN A 273 8.38 -12.09 3.28
C ASN A 273 8.80 -10.82 4.02
N ALA A 274 8.90 -10.92 5.35
CA ALA A 274 9.25 -9.81 6.23
C ALA A 274 10.75 -9.77 6.52
N TRP A 275 11.56 -9.49 5.49
CA TRP A 275 13.03 -9.56 5.57
C TRP A 275 13.70 -8.82 6.75
N PRO A 276 13.19 -7.68 7.28
CA PRO A 276 13.83 -7.02 8.41
C PRO A 276 13.79 -7.85 9.70
N LYS A 277 12.86 -8.81 9.79
CA LYS A 277 12.70 -9.72 10.93
C LYS A 277 13.66 -10.92 10.86
N GLY A 278 14.49 -11.01 9.82
CA GLY A 278 15.48 -12.08 9.65
C GLY A 278 14.85 -13.44 9.36
N LEU A 279 15.68 -14.48 9.25
CA LEU A 279 15.24 -15.81 8.79
C LEU A 279 14.16 -16.44 9.68
N GLU A 280 14.28 -16.31 11.01
CA GLU A 280 13.41 -17.01 11.97
C GLU A 280 12.00 -16.42 12.05
N GLU A 281 11.88 -15.08 12.07
CA GLU A 281 10.58 -14.39 12.21
C GLU A 281 10.07 -13.80 10.89
N GLY A 282 10.95 -13.62 9.91
CA GLY A 282 10.66 -12.96 8.64
C GLY A 282 10.38 -13.90 7.47
N CYS A 283 10.81 -15.17 7.56
CA CYS A 283 10.50 -16.18 6.56
C CYS A 283 9.15 -16.84 6.91
N ILE A 284 8.07 -16.10 6.61
CA ILE A 284 6.74 -16.35 7.17
C ILE A 284 5.93 -17.44 6.45
N TYR A 285 6.53 -18.12 5.47
CA TYR A 285 5.87 -19.15 4.67
C TYR A 285 6.36 -20.55 5.07
N ASP A 286 5.42 -21.40 5.49
CA ASP A 286 5.67 -22.78 5.90
C ASP A 286 4.54 -23.69 5.40
N PHE A 287 4.74 -25.01 5.37
CA PHE A 287 3.64 -25.94 5.16
C PHE A 287 2.69 -25.88 6.36
N ASP A 288 1.38 -25.85 6.10
CA ASP A 288 0.41 -25.97 7.17
C ASP A 288 0.42 -27.41 7.70
N PRO A 289 0.79 -27.65 8.98
CA PRO A 289 0.86 -28.99 9.55
C PRO A 289 -0.51 -29.69 9.63
N ASN A 290 -1.61 -28.95 9.42
CA ASN A 290 -2.97 -29.49 9.41
C ASN A 290 -3.45 -29.86 8.00
N MET A 291 -2.69 -29.51 6.95
CA MET A 291 -3.00 -29.94 5.59
C MET A 291 -2.30 -31.27 5.33
N ASP A 292 -3.08 -32.27 4.88
CA ASP A 292 -2.58 -33.62 4.62
C ASP A 292 -1.56 -33.69 3.45
N GLU A 293 -1.45 -32.61 2.66
CA GLU A 293 -0.58 -32.54 1.49
C GLU A 293 0.30 -31.27 1.54
N GLU A 294 1.62 -31.46 1.58
CA GLU A 294 2.66 -30.41 1.51
C GLU A 294 2.79 -29.83 0.08
N LEU A 295 1.68 -29.37 -0.48
CA LEU A 295 1.61 -28.89 -1.87
C LEU A 295 2.02 -27.43 -2.02
N PHE A 296 1.66 -26.60 -1.05
CA PHE A 296 1.79 -25.15 -1.09
C PHE A 296 2.22 -24.63 0.27
N LEU A 297 3.01 -23.56 0.28
CA LEU A 297 3.37 -22.88 1.52
C LEU A 297 2.25 -21.91 1.91
N THR A 298 1.99 -21.81 3.20
CA THR A 298 0.99 -20.95 3.80
C THR A 298 1.68 -19.86 4.60
N ASN A 299 1.20 -18.63 4.47
CA ASN A 299 1.58 -17.52 5.29
C ASN A 299 1.14 -17.81 6.73
N THR A 300 2.10 -18.01 7.62
CA THR A 300 1.89 -18.39 9.03
C THR A 300 1.16 -17.32 9.85
N GLN A 301 1.03 -16.09 9.33
CA GLN A 301 0.38 -14.98 10.03
C GLN A 301 -1.08 -14.78 9.58
N THR A 302 -1.38 -14.97 8.30
CA THR A 302 -2.71 -14.75 7.72
C THR A 302 -3.46 -16.05 7.40
N GLY A 303 -2.76 -17.18 7.36
CA GLY A 303 -3.32 -18.46 6.91
C GLY A 303 -3.55 -18.56 5.39
N THR A 304 -3.18 -17.53 4.62
CA THR A 304 -3.34 -17.51 3.16
C THR A 304 -2.19 -18.23 2.46
N SER A 305 -2.46 -18.78 1.29
CA SER A 305 -1.42 -19.36 0.43
C SER A 305 -1.45 -18.62 -0.91
N PRO A 306 -0.62 -17.58 -1.11
CA PRO A 306 -0.53 -16.87 -2.39
C PRO A 306 0.18 -17.73 -3.44
N LEU A 307 -0.09 -17.48 -4.73
CA LEU A 307 0.53 -18.24 -5.84
C LEU A 307 1.98 -17.81 -6.08
N ILE A 308 2.29 -16.54 -5.84
CA ILE A 308 3.59 -15.94 -6.12
C ILE A 308 4.19 -15.48 -4.80
N LEU A 309 5.39 -15.96 -4.45
CA LEU A 309 6.11 -15.52 -3.25
C LEU A 309 7.31 -14.67 -3.64
N HIS A 310 7.50 -13.59 -2.91
CA HIS A 310 8.61 -12.66 -3.04
C HIS A 310 9.38 -12.55 -1.73
N THR A 311 10.70 -12.48 -1.87
CA THR A 311 11.66 -12.36 -0.76
C THR A 311 12.46 -11.06 -0.90
N PRO A 312 11.79 -9.89 -0.72
CA PRO A 312 12.39 -8.59 -0.98
C PRO A 312 13.64 -8.34 -0.13
N GLY A 313 14.40 -7.31 -0.49
CA GLY A 313 15.54 -6.86 0.32
C GLY A 313 16.73 -7.82 0.28
N LYS A 314 16.88 -8.61 -0.80
CA LYS A 314 17.92 -9.65 -0.93
C LYS A 314 17.82 -10.71 0.16
N PHE A 315 16.61 -11.09 0.55
CA PHE A 315 16.36 -12.07 1.61
C PHE A 315 16.55 -13.51 1.13
N TYR A 316 17.73 -13.75 0.57
CA TYR A 316 18.10 -14.93 -0.17
C TYR A 316 18.17 -16.20 0.69
N ASP A 317 18.43 -16.07 1.98
CA ASP A 317 18.42 -17.20 2.91
C ASP A 317 17.01 -17.77 3.07
N CYS A 318 16.00 -16.90 3.15
CA CYS A 318 14.60 -17.31 3.14
C CYS A 318 14.24 -17.87 1.76
N LEU A 319 14.60 -17.18 0.67
CA LEU A 319 14.35 -17.66 -0.70
C LEU A 319 14.83 -19.09 -0.92
N ASP A 320 16.06 -19.38 -0.51
CA ASP A 320 16.65 -20.72 -0.63
C ASP A 320 15.90 -21.75 0.23
N THR A 321 15.46 -21.35 1.43
CA THR A 321 14.62 -22.19 2.29
C THR A 321 13.29 -22.54 1.62
N LEU A 322 12.63 -21.55 0.99
CA LEU A 322 11.36 -21.75 0.29
C LEU A 322 11.55 -22.63 -0.95
N ILE A 323 12.61 -22.40 -1.73
CA ILE A 323 12.96 -23.23 -2.90
C ILE A 323 13.15 -24.69 -2.46
N ASP A 324 13.95 -24.94 -1.42
CA ASP A 324 14.20 -26.30 -0.94
C ASP A 324 12.92 -26.99 -0.42
N ARG A 325 12.06 -26.26 0.30
CA ARG A 325 10.76 -26.77 0.80
C ARG A 325 9.83 -27.19 -0.35
N LEU A 326 9.83 -26.44 -1.44
CA LEU A 326 9.02 -26.75 -2.63
C LEU A 326 9.62 -27.85 -3.53
N GLY A 327 10.66 -28.55 -3.07
CA GLY A 327 11.36 -29.61 -3.83
C GLY A 327 12.34 -29.06 -4.88
N GLY A 328 12.65 -27.77 -4.80
CA GLY A 328 13.64 -27.08 -5.61
C GLY A 328 15.08 -27.49 -5.32
N VAL A 329 16.02 -26.87 -6.05
CA VAL A 329 17.46 -26.94 -5.73
C VAL A 329 17.92 -25.51 -5.51
N SER A 330 18.16 -25.13 -4.26
CA SER A 330 18.59 -23.78 -3.91
C SER A 330 20.11 -23.58 -3.97
N ASP A 331 20.55 -22.33 -3.81
CA ASP A 331 21.98 -22.01 -3.63
C ASP A 331 22.47 -22.29 -2.20
N MET A 332 21.56 -22.69 -1.29
CA MET A 332 21.80 -22.99 0.13
C MET A 332 22.56 -21.89 0.90
N ARG A 333 22.26 -20.61 0.64
CA ARG A 333 22.91 -19.44 1.24
C ARG A 333 22.69 -19.32 2.75
N TYR A 334 21.60 -19.89 3.25
CA TYR A 334 21.29 -19.98 4.68
C TYR A 334 22.23 -20.90 5.48
N LEU A 335 23.04 -21.73 4.81
CA LEU A 335 24.01 -22.57 5.49
C LEU A 335 25.29 -21.79 5.84
N PRO A 336 25.88 -21.98 7.04
CA PRO A 336 27.18 -21.43 7.37
C PRO A 336 28.22 -21.77 6.29
N ALA A 337 29.09 -20.81 5.94
CA ALA A 337 30.10 -20.94 4.88
C ALA A 337 30.97 -22.21 4.99
N ASN A 338 31.11 -22.75 6.20
CA ASN A 338 31.89 -23.94 6.49
C ASN A 338 31.18 -25.23 6.01
N ILE A 339 29.85 -25.24 5.99
CA ILE A 339 29.01 -26.39 5.59
C ILE A 339 28.67 -26.29 4.10
N SER A 340 28.49 -25.08 3.57
CA SER A 340 28.14 -24.87 2.17
C SER A 340 29.25 -25.35 1.21
N ASN A 341 30.52 -25.19 1.59
CA ASN A 341 31.66 -25.66 0.79
C ASN A 341 31.71 -27.20 0.67
N ASP A 342 31.42 -27.94 1.75
CA ASP A 342 31.44 -29.41 1.72
C ASP A 342 30.29 -30.00 0.88
N ARG A 343 29.11 -29.34 0.86
CA ARG A 343 27.99 -29.76 0.00
C ARG A 343 28.15 -29.32 -1.44
N ARG A 344 28.68 -28.12 -1.72
CA ARG A 344 29.02 -27.70 -3.10
C ARG A 344 29.97 -28.68 -3.76
N LEU A 345 31.01 -29.11 -3.04
CA LEU A 345 31.97 -30.12 -3.54
C LEU A 345 31.34 -31.49 -3.80
N ASN A 346 30.26 -31.86 -3.10
CA ASN A 346 29.52 -33.10 -3.36
C ASN A 346 28.53 -32.96 -4.52
N TYR A 347 27.96 -31.77 -4.73
CA TYR A 347 27.05 -31.50 -5.84
C TYR A 347 27.80 -31.40 -7.18
N ASP A 348 28.98 -30.79 -7.19
CA ASP A 348 29.89 -30.75 -8.35
C ASP A 348 30.33 -32.15 -8.82
N ASN A 349 30.15 -33.18 -7.98
CA ASN A 349 30.50 -34.57 -8.27
C ASN A 349 29.35 -35.37 -8.92
N TYR A 350 28.13 -34.84 -8.97
CA TYR A 350 26.95 -35.52 -9.54
C TYR A 350 26.38 -34.89 -10.82
N GLY A 351 26.91 -33.75 -11.27
CA GLY A 351 26.47 -33.11 -12.52
C GLY A 351 27.61 -32.37 -13.20
N ASN A 352 28.22 -32.99 -14.21
CA ASN A 352 29.18 -32.37 -15.10
C ASN A 352 28.49 -31.32 -16.00
N TYR A 353 28.16 -30.16 -15.43
CA TYR A 353 27.95 -28.92 -16.18
C TYR A 353 29.25 -28.11 -16.11
N GLY A 354 29.74 -27.74 -17.30
CA GLY A 354 31.07 -27.18 -17.49
C GLY A 354 31.34 -25.93 -16.66
N ASN A 355 32.23 -26.09 -15.69
CA ASN A 355 33.33 -25.19 -15.33
C ASN A 355 33.15 -23.68 -15.69
N TYR A 356 32.38 -22.97 -14.86
CA TYR A 356 32.42 -21.50 -14.73
C TYR A 356 33.06 -21.06 -13.39
N ALA A 357 34.01 -21.86 -12.89
CA ALA A 357 34.77 -21.51 -11.69
C ALA A 357 35.90 -20.52 -12.03
N ASN A 358 35.57 -19.24 -12.22
CA ASN A 358 36.56 -18.17 -12.06
C ASN A 358 35.96 -16.82 -11.64
N TYR A 359 35.13 -16.81 -10.60
CA TYR A 359 34.87 -15.64 -9.76
C TYR A 359 34.86 -16.10 -8.30
N GLY A 360 36.04 -16.23 -7.72
CA GLY A 360 36.19 -16.79 -6.38
C GLY A 360 37.51 -16.39 -5.75
N ASN A 361 37.81 -15.08 -5.74
CA ASN A 361 38.83 -14.54 -4.85
C ASN A 361 38.50 -13.09 -4.48
N TYR A 362 37.32 -12.90 -3.87
CA TYR A 362 37.12 -11.77 -2.96
C TYR A 362 37.16 -12.31 -1.55
N VAL A 363 38.29 -12.03 -0.92
CA VAL A 363 38.57 -12.26 0.50
C VAL A 363 37.50 -11.56 1.32
N ALA A 364 36.91 -12.30 2.26
CA ALA A 364 36.09 -11.80 3.35
C ALA A 364 36.90 -10.81 4.21
N ALA A 365 36.90 -9.54 3.81
CA ALA A 365 37.44 -8.42 4.57
C ALA A 365 36.49 -7.23 4.41
N ASN A 366 35.84 -6.85 5.50
CA ASN A 366 35.01 -5.65 5.67
C ASN A 366 33.76 -5.54 4.78
N TYR A 367 32.66 -6.18 5.20
CA TYR A 367 31.33 -5.59 5.04
C TYR A 367 30.91 -5.00 6.39
N GLY A 368 31.38 -3.77 6.61
CA GLY A 368 31.01 -2.88 7.69
C GLY A 368 31.18 -1.45 7.17
N ALA A 369 30.13 -0.64 7.36
CA ALA A 369 29.80 0.63 6.69
C ALA A 369 29.15 0.40 5.31
N ASN A 370 27.84 0.58 5.11
CA ASN A 370 27.08 1.77 5.48
C ASN A 370 25.55 1.51 5.55
N TYR A 371 25.13 0.68 6.51
CA TYR A 371 23.81 0.77 7.15
C TYR A 371 24.06 0.70 8.66
N GLY A 372 24.53 1.81 9.24
CA GLY A 372 24.75 1.96 10.68
C GLY A 372 23.40 2.16 11.37
N SER A 373 22.97 1.21 12.20
CA SER A 373 23.25 1.16 13.63
C SER A 373 22.40 2.13 14.45
N ASN A 374 21.26 1.65 14.93
CA ASN A 374 20.77 1.91 16.28
C ASN A 374 19.89 0.75 16.75
N TYR A 375 20.49 -0.42 16.97
CA TYR A 375 19.95 -1.37 17.94
C TYR A 375 21.10 -1.85 18.83
N ARG A 376 21.14 -1.25 20.03
CA ARG A 376 22.03 -1.65 21.12
C ARG A 376 21.50 -2.95 21.70
N GLY A 377 22.41 -3.92 21.82
CA GLY A 377 22.10 -5.32 21.99
C GLY A 377 21.51 -5.74 23.34
N SER A 378 21.28 -7.05 23.40
CA SER A 378 21.37 -7.86 24.61
C SER A 378 21.85 -9.26 24.21
N ASN A 379 23.08 -9.57 24.61
CA ASN A 379 23.63 -10.92 24.70
C ASN A 379 22.69 -11.78 25.56
N TYR A 380 22.38 -13.02 25.15
CA TYR A 380 22.33 -14.12 26.11
C TYR A 380 22.76 -15.44 25.47
N GLY A 381 23.79 -16.03 26.07
CA GLY A 381 24.19 -17.42 25.87
C GLY A 381 23.25 -18.38 26.61
N GLY A 382 23.31 -19.64 26.19
CA GLY A 382 22.36 -20.68 26.52
C GLY A 382 22.24 -21.07 27.99
N SER A 383 21.16 -21.78 28.29
CA SER A 383 21.08 -23.03 29.08
C SER A 383 19.61 -23.41 29.32
N ASN A 384 19.20 -24.57 28.75
CA ASN A 384 18.53 -25.71 29.37
C ASN A 384 17.27 -25.57 30.28
N TYR A 385 16.46 -26.64 30.23
CA TYR A 385 15.15 -26.94 30.87
C TYR A 385 13.94 -26.35 30.13
N GLY A 386 12.83 -27.07 29.90
CA GLY A 386 12.38 -28.39 30.34
C GLY A 386 10.87 -28.44 30.07
N THR A 387 10.38 -29.56 29.53
CA THR A 387 8.97 -29.83 29.21
C THR A 387 8.03 -29.61 30.39
N ASN A 388 6.88 -28.96 30.16
CA ASN A 388 5.65 -29.29 30.88
C ASN A 388 4.39 -28.97 30.06
N TYR A 389 3.55 -29.99 29.89
CA TYR A 389 2.22 -29.94 29.29
C TYR A 389 1.22 -29.24 30.23
N GLY A 390 0.33 -28.43 29.67
CA GLY A 390 -0.85 -27.90 30.33
C GLY A 390 -2.00 -27.76 29.34
N THR A 391 -2.94 -28.69 29.41
CA THR A 391 -4.19 -28.73 28.64
C THR A 391 -5.11 -27.60 29.08
N ILE A 392 -5.66 -26.82 28.14
CA ILE A 392 -6.75 -25.87 28.41
C ILE A 392 -7.99 -26.33 27.65
N THR A 393 -9.10 -26.44 28.39
CA THR A 393 -10.45 -26.80 27.96
C THR A 393 -11.17 -25.61 27.33
N GLU A 394 -11.92 -25.87 26.25
CA GLU A 394 -12.84 -24.95 25.58
C GLU A 394 -14.01 -24.50 26.48
N PRO A 395 -14.61 -23.34 26.21
CA PRO A 395 -15.99 -23.06 26.53
C PRO A 395 -16.92 -23.05 25.30
N THR A 396 -18.11 -23.56 25.57
CA THR A 396 -19.28 -23.88 24.75
C THR A 396 -20.13 -22.68 24.30
N GLU A 397 -20.76 -22.88 23.13
CA GLU A 397 -22.12 -22.49 22.67
C GLU A 397 -22.58 -21.01 22.76
N THR A 398 -22.84 -20.44 21.59
CA THR A 398 -23.64 -19.22 21.34
C THR A 398 -25.14 -19.56 21.21
N PRO A 399 -26.07 -18.78 21.79
CA PRO A 399 -27.50 -18.92 21.50
C PRO A 399 -27.96 -17.96 20.38
N ASP A 400 -28.86 -18.48 19.54
CA ASP A 400 -29.61 -17.75 18.50
C ASP A 400 -30.45 -16.59 19.09
N MET A 401 -30.47 -15.45 18.38
CA MET A 401 -31.44 -14.38 18.58
C MET A 401 -32.19 -14.10 17.27
N ASP A 402 -33.44 -14.56 17.22
CA ASP A 402 -34.47 -14.06 16.31
C ASP A 402 -35.33 -13.03 17.08
N ASP A 403 -35.67 -11.93 16.39
CA ASP A 403 -36.67 -10.88 16.70
C ASP A 403 -36.39 -9.88 17.86
N ALA A 404 -35.98 -8.65 17.51
CA ALA A 404 -36.11 -7.46 18.37
C ALA A 404 -36.20 -6.15 17.57
N ASP A 405 -37.42 -5.76 17.19
CA ASP A 405 -37.77 -4.36 16.91
C ASP A 405 -38.44 -3.78 18.18
N ASP A 406 -37.99 -2.60 18.64
CA ASP A 406 -38.62 -1.68 19.63
C ASP A 406 -38.24 -1.69 21.14
N ALA A 407 -37.03 -2.08 21.58
CA ALA A 407 -36.62 -1.88 23.00
C ALA A 407 -35.15 -1.51 23.22
N ASP A 408 -34.80 -0.20 23.19
CA ASP A 408 -33.37 0.20 23.11
C ASP A 408 -32.92 1.40 23.98
N LEU A 409 -33.64 1.80 25.03
CA LEU A 409 -33.11 2.85 25.92
C LEU A 409 -33.38 2.67 27.42
N GLU A 410 -34.48 2.02 27.80
CA GLU A 410 -34.72 1.68 29.21
C GLU A 410 -33.82 0.52 29.67
N ASP A 411 -33.38 -0.36 28.76
CA ASP A 411 -32.54 -1.51 29.12
C ASP A 411 -31.08 -1.15 29.39
N LEU A 412 -30.56 -0.10 28.75
CA LEU A 412 -29.20 0.41 29.02
C LEU A 412 -29.06 1.00 30.42
N THR A 413 -30.14 1.55 31.00
CA THR A 413 -30.11 2.10 32.36
C THR A 413 -30.12 1.00 33.42
N ARG A 414 -30.78 -0.14 33.12
CA ARG A 414 -30.85 -1.32 34.00
C ARG A 414 -29.51 -2.04 34.14
N VAL A 415 -28.68 -2.03 33.08
CA VAL A 415 -27.31 -2.57 33.11
C VAL A 415 -26.42 -1.81 34.12
N PHE A 416 -26.71 -0.55 34.44
CA PHE A 416 -25.97 0.22 35.44
C PHE A 416 -26.38 -0.09 36.89
N GLU A 417 -27.62 -0.50 37.15
CA GLU A 417 -28.11 -0.79 38.50
C GLU A 417 -27.77 -2.21 38.98
N GLU A 418 -27.62 -3.18 38.06
CA GLU A 418 -27.33 -4.57 38.40
C GLU A 418 -25.82 -4.85 38.61
N GLY A 419 -24.93 -3.87 38.34
CA GLY A 419 -23.48 -4.00 38.48
C GLY A 419 -22.91 -3.62 39.86
N GLU A 420 -23.72 -3.10 40.78
CA GLU A 420 -23.26 -2.57 42.08
C GLU A 420 -23.14 -3.64 43.19
N GLU A 421 -23.48 -4.92 42.93
CA GLU A 421 -23.54 -5.96 43.96
C GLU A 421 -22.34 -6.92 44.06
N ASP A 422 -21.31 -6.83 43.22
CA ASP A 422 -20.21 -7.82 43.21
C ASP A 422 -18.78 -7.21 43.23
N ASP A 423 -18.49 -6.46 44.29
CA ASP A 423 -17.16 -5.87 44.56
C ASP A 423 -16.38 -6.69 45.60
N SER A 424 -15.67 -7.74 45.16
CA SER A 424 -14.71 -8.44 46.05
C SER A 424 -13.38 -8.91 45.46
N ASP A 425 -13.10 -8.74 44.17
CA ASP A 425 -11.76 -8.99 43.63
C ASP A 425 -11.38 -7.94 42.59
N GLY A 426 -10.40 -7.09 42.94
CA GLY A 426 -9.96 -5.90 42.20
C GLY A 426 -9.27 -6.15 40.85
N SER A 427 -9.61 -7.21 40.13
CA SER A 427 -9.07 -7.51 38.80
C SER A 427 -9.91 -6.98 37.63
N ASN A 428 -11.10 -6.38 37.88
CA ASN A 428 -12.02 -5.93 36.82
C ASN A 428 -12.14 -4.40 36.67
N VAL A 429 -11.40 -3.61 37.45
CA VAL A 429 -11.52 -2.14 37.48
C VAL A 429 -11.16 -1.48 36.15
N LEU A 430 -10.14 -2.01 35.45
CA LEU A 430 -9.66 -1.48 34.16
C LEU A 430 -10.67 -1.72 33.03
N THR A 431 -11.29 -2.89 33.02
CA THR A 431 -12.31 -3.28 32.03
C THR A 431 -13.59 -2.47 32.22
N TRP A 432 -13.93 -2.15 33.47
CA TRP A 432 -15.10 -1.35 33.81
C TRP A 432 -14.91 0.12 33.40
N GLY A 433 -13.76 0.74 33.72
CA GLY A 433 -13.45 2.12 33.32
C GLY A 433 -13.44 2.33 31.81
N LEU A 434 -12.87 1.40 31.04
CA LEU A 434 -12.87 1.45 29.58
C LEU A 434 -14.28 1.29 28.98
N SER A 435 -15.12 0.46 29.60
CA SER A 435 -16.51 0.25 29.16
C SER A 435 -17.36 1.51 29.41
N CYS A 436 -17.16 2.19 30.54
CA CYS A 436 -17.84 3.45 30.86
C CYS A 436 -17.39 4.61 29.94
N ALA A 437 -16.10 4.71 29.63
CA ALA A 437 -15.58 5.72 28.70
C ALA A 437 -16.11 5.50 27.28
N ALA A 438 -16.13 4.25 26.80
CA ALA A 438 -16.69 3.90 25.50
C ALA A 438 -18.20 4.19 25.42
N ALA A 439 -18.95 3.87 26.48
CA ALA A 439 -20.37 4.20 26.57
C ALA A 439 -20.62 5.72 26.56
N GLY A 440 -19.79 6.51 27.26
CA GLY A 440 -19.84 7.97 27.25
C GLY A 440 -19.64 8.58 25.87
N VAL A 441 -18.63 8.09 25.13
CA VAL A 441 -18.36 8.51 23.74
C VAL A 441 -19.52 8.13 22.81
N LEU A 442 -20.11 6.96 23.00
CA LEU A 442 -21.24 6.50 22.19
C LEU A 442 -22.51 7.34 22.44
N ILE A 443 -22.79 7.68 23.69
CA ILE A 443 -23.92 8.52 24.09
C ILE A 443 -23.73 9.96 23.57
N ALA A 444 -22.54 10.53 23.70
CA ALA A 444 -22.22 11.84 23.15
C ALA A 444 -22.36 11.84 21.62
N GLY A 445 -21.81 10.84 20.93
CA GLY A 445 -21.95 10.70 19.47
C GLY A 445 -23.40 10.56 19.01
N LEU A 446 -24.22 9.80 19.74
CA LEU A 446 -25.64 9.63 19.44
C LEU A 446 -26.46 10.90 19.72
N ALA A 447 -26.13 11.66 20.75
CA ALA A 447 -26.76 12.95 21.06
C ALA A 447 -26.47 13.99 19.97
N THR A 448 -25.22 14.10 19.53
CA THR A 448 -24.78 15.01 18.46
C THR A 448 -25.41 14.64 17.12
N ARG A 449 -25.52 13.33 16.81
CA ARG A 449 -26.10 12.85 15.55
C ARG A 449 -27.64 12.97 15.51
N ARG A 450 -28.33 12.94 16.66
CA ARG A 450 -29.80 13.00 16.74
C ARG A 450 -30.36 14.36 17.20
N ARG A 451 -29.53 15.38 17.42
CA ARG A 451 -29.93 16.73 17.89
C ARG A 451 -30.84 16.68 19.14
N ARG A 452 -30.51 15.81 20.09
CA ARG A 452 -31.22 15.78 21.40
C ARG A 452 -30.32 16.43 22.44
N THR A 453 -30.89 17.35 23.21
CA THR A 453 -30.22 17.97 24.36
C THR A 453 -30.00 16.92 25.44
N VAL A 454 -28.75 16.75 25.87
CA VAL A 454 -28.38 15.98 27.07
C VAL A 454 -29.00 16.67 28.29
N THR A 455 -29.67 15.92 29.17
CA THR A 455 -30.24 16.53 30.38
C THR A 455 -29.15 16.80 31.41
N GLN A 456 -29.36 17.76 32.32
CA GLN A 456 -28.40 18.07 33.38
C GLN A 456 -28.09 16.83 34.24
N ASP A 457 -29.08 15.99 34.51
CA ASP A 457 -28.88 14.76 35.29
C ASP A 457 -27.98 13.74 34.55
N GLN A 458 -28.08 13.66 33.22
CA GLN A 458 -27.20 12.80 32.40
C GLN A 458 -25.77 13.35 32.37
N HIS A 459 -25.63 14.67 32.24
CA HIS A 459 -24.34 15.35 32.34
C HIS A 459 -23.66 15.08 33.69
N ASP A 460 -24.39 15.24 34.79
CA ASP A 460 -23.85 15.07 36.14
C ASP A 460 -23.48 13.60 36.43
N ASN A 461 -24.18 12.63 35.83
CA ASN A 461 -23.84 11.21 35.95
C ASN A 461 -22.59 10.84 35.14
N ILE A 462 -22.43 11.40 33.93
CA ILE A 462 -21.21 11.22 33.13
C ILE A 462 -20.01 11.83 33.85
N GLN A 463 -20.16 13.05 34.39
CA GLN A 463 -19.11 13.70 35.17
C GLN A 463 -18.74 12.92 36.43
N ARG A 464 -19.71 12.33 37.14
CA ARG A 464 -19.41 11.48 38.31
C ARG A 464 -18.61 10.24 37.92
N ALA A 465 -19.01 9.54 36.86
CA ALA A 465 -18.29 8.36 36.36
C ALA A 465 -16.85 8.68 35.91
N LEU A 466 -16.63 9.86 35.32
CA LEU A 466 -15.29 10.33 34.96
C LEU A 466 -14.43 10.64 36.20
N ASN A 467 -14.98 11.34 37.19
CA ASN A 467 -14.26 11.65 38.44
C ASN A 467 -13.94 10.38 39.24
N ASP A 468 -14.80 9.37 39.23
CA ASP A 468 -14.54 8.09 39.90
C ASP A 468 -13.44 7.28 39.15
N SER A 469 -13.28 7.50 37.83
CA SER A 469 -12.20 6.91 37.03
C SER A 469 -10.83 7.56 37.26
N ASP A 470 -10.79 8.84 37.66
CA ASP A 470 -9.55 9.57 38.01
C ASP A 470 -8.83 8.94 39.22
N GLU A 471 -9.58 8.37 40.19
CA GLU A 471 -8.98 7.66 41.32
C GLU A 471 -8.35 6.31 40.91
N ALA A 472 -8.87 5.66 39.86
CA ALA A 472 -8.37 4.38 39.37
C ALA A 472 -7.15 4.51 38.44
N PHE A 473 -7.07 5.56 37.64
CA PHE A 473 -6.01 5.76 36.63
C PHE A 473 -4.75 6.48 37.13
N ALA A 474 -4.77 7.09 38.32
CA ALA A 474 -3.64 7.81 38.91
C ALA A 474 -2.37 6.95 39.17
N LEU A 475 -2.39 5.65 38.84
CA LEU A 475 -1.28 4.71 39.09
C LEU A 475 -0.36 4.44 37.89
N GLU A 476 -0.72 4.75 36.64
CA GLU A 476 0.09 4.30 35.48
C GLU A 476 0.52 5.39 34.47
N ASP A 477 -0.30 6.39 34.10
CA ASP A 477 0.18 7.57 33.36
C ASP A 477 -0.80 8.77 33.48
N PRO A 478 -0.52 9.78 34.33
CA PRO A 478 -1.42 10.90 34.60
C PRO A 478 -1.67 11.81 33.39
N LYS A 479 -0.75 11.83 32.42
CA LYS A 479 -0.78 12.84 31.35
C LYS A 479 -1.72 12.46 30.21
N LEU A 480 -1.77 11.17 29.87
CA LEU A 480 -2.67 10.65 28.84
C LEU A 480 -4.14 10.79 29.27
N LEU A 481 -4.40 10.67 30.58
CA LEU A 481 -5.73 10.82 31.15
C LEU A 481 -6.21 12.28 31.14
N ASP A 482 -5.37 13.23 31.59
CA ASP A 482 -5.68 14.66 31.55
C ASP A 482 -6.06 15.13 30.13
N ASP A 483 -5.36 14.62 29.11
CA ASP A 483 -5.63 14.96 27.71
C ASP A 483 -6.98 14.39 27.24
N CYS A 484 -7.33 13.15 27.61
CA CYS A 484 -8.62 12.53 27.28
C CYS A 484 -9.80 13.20 27.99
N VAL A 485 -9.67 13.49 29.30
CA VAL A 485 -10.71 14.15 30.10
C VAL A 485 -10.96 15.57 29.58
N SER A 486 -9.90 16.29 29.21
CA SER A 486 -10.00 17.64 28.61
C SER A 486 -10.78 17.64 27.30
N VAL A 487 -10.52 16.68 26.40
CA VAL A 487 -11.21 16.55 25.11
C VAL A 487 -12.69 16.19 25.31
N ILE A 488 -12.98 15.24 26.20
CA ILE A 488 -14.36 14.81 26.48
C ILE A 488 -15.15 15.92 27.15
N SER A 489 -14.59 16.60 28.15
CA SER A 489 -15.28 17.70 28.84
C SER A 489 -15.57 18.87 27.89
N SER A 490 -14.64 19.20 26.98
CA SER A 490 -14.84 20.24 25.97
C SER A 490 -15.98 19.89 24.99
N ALA A 491 -16.06 18.63 24.55
CA ALA A 491 -17.12 18.17 23.65
C ALA A 491 -18.51 18.13 24.33
N VAL A 492 -18.54 17.81 25.63
CA VAL A 492 -19.76 17.83 26.42
C VAL A 492 -20.24 19.26 26.68
N ASP A 493 -19.33 20.19 27.00
CA ASP A 493 -19.66 21.62 27.18
C ASP A 493 -20.17 22.25 25.88
N GLU A 494 -19.56 21.92 24.73
CA GLU A 494 -19.99 22.40 23.41
C GLU A 494 -21.38 21.86 23.02
N ALA A 495 -21.70 20.61 23.38
CA ALA A 495 -23.02 20.03 23.16
C ALA A 495 -24.10 20.57 24.12
N ALA A 496 -23.71 21.17 25.24
CA ALA A 496 -24.60 21.75 26.23
C ALA A 496 -24.88 23.25 26.00
N ASP A 497 -24.09 23.94 25.15
CA ASP A 497 -24.27 25.37 24.84
C ASP A 497 -25.38 25.60 23.79
N PRO A 498 -26.54 26.19 24.18
CA PRO A 498 -27.64 26.43 23.27
C PRO A 498 -27.37 27.52 22.22
N ASP A 499 -26.31 28.32 22.35
CA ASP A 499 -25.99 29.44 21.45
C ASP A 499 -25.04 29.03 20.29
N SER A 500 -24.49 27.81 20.29
CA SER A 500 -23.53 27.32 19.28
C SER A 500 -24.13 27.01 17.90
N LEU A 501 -25.47 27.01 17.76
CA LEU A 501 -26.19 26.60 16.55
C LEU A 501 -26.54 27.72 15.56
N ASP A 502 -26.28 28.99 15.87
CA ASP A 502 -26.82 30.14 15.11
C ASP A 502 -25.88 30.69 14.00
N LEU A 503 -24.75 30.04 13.72
CA LEU A 503 -23.75 30.53 12.73
C LEU A 503 -23.86 29.93 11.32
N ALA A 504 -24.80 29.01 11.06
CA ALA A 504 -24.92 28.33 9.76
C ALA A 504 -25.89 29.00 8.74
N GLU A 505 -26.54 30.11 9.09
CA GLU A 505 -27.59 30.75 8.27
C GLU A 505 -27.13 32.06 7.59
N MET A 506 -25.98 32.10 6.92
CA MET A 506 -25.61 33.25 6.07
C MET A 506 -24.79 32.85 4.82
N SER A 507 -25.39 32.19 3.81
CA SER A 507 -24.78 32.13 2.47
C SER A 507 -25.71 31.75 1.29
N HIS A 508 -26.87 32.40 1.14
CA HIS A 508 -27.59 32.36 -0.15
C HIS A 508 -28.06 33.74 -0.60
N GLN A 509 -27.31 34.35 -1.54
CA GLN A 509 -27.80 35.41 -2.42
C GLN A 509 -27.78 34.93 -3.88
N PRO A 510 -28.78 35.28 -4.71
CA PRO A 510 -28.92 34.75 -6.07
C PRO A 510 -28.12 35.56 -7.10
N LEU A 511 -27.53 34.84 -8.06
CA LEU A 511 -26.79 35.36 -9.21
C LEU A 511 -27.72 36.03 -10.22
N GLY A 512 -27.32 37.23 -10.67
CA GLY A 512 -27.98 38.02 -11.70
C GLY A 512 -27.71 37.53 -13.12
N THR A 513 -28.71 37.70 -13.98
CA THR A 513 -28.73 37.41 -15.41
C THR A 513 -27.90 38.42 -16.22
N VAL A 514 -27.13 37.94 -17.22
CA VAL A 514 -26.46 38.78 -18.23
C VAL A 514 -27.07 38.49 -19.60
N ASP A 515 -27.50 39.56 -20.27
CA ASP A 515 -27.98 39.61 -21.64
C ASP A 515 -26.83 39.50 -22.66
N GLU A 516 -27.02 38.66 -23.70
CA GLU A 516 -26.16 38.60 -24.88
C GLU A 516 -26.88 39.20 -26.10
N HIS A 517 -26.30 40.25 -26.71
CA HIS A 517 -26.61 40.66 -28.08
C HIS A 517 -25.36 41.16 -28.85
N ASN A 518 -25.20 40.58 -30.03
CA ASN A 518 -24.63 41.09 -31.30
C ASN A 518 -23.10 41.14 -31.57
N ALA A 519 -22.71 40.21 -32.47
CA ALA A 519 -22.30 40.43 -33.87
C ALA A 519 -20.86 40.88 -34.24
N MET A 520 -20.14 39.94 -34.89
CA MET A 520 -19.57 40.00 -36.26
C MET A 520 -18.86 41.29 -36.75
N PHE A 521 -17.53 41.25 -36.98
CA PHE A 521 -16.84 41.21 -38.29
C PHE A 521 -15.34 41.60 -38.22
N ASP A 522 -14.56 40.92 -39.06
CA ASP A 522 -13.29 41.25 -39.74
C ASP A 522 -11.95 41.50 -39.03
N VAL A 523 -10.97 40.74 -39.54
CA VAL A 523 -9.50 40.85 -39.45
C VAL A 523 -9.04 41.83 -40.56
N PRO A 524 -8.00 42.67 -40.35
CA PRO A 524 -6.67 42.29 -40.84
C PRO A 524 -5.47 42.72 -39.97
N VAL A 525 -4.50 41.80 -39.92
CA VAL A 525 -3.03 41.96 -40.01
C VAL A 525 -2.47 43.38 -39.83
N ASP A 526 -1.58 43.55 -38.85
CA ASP A 526 -0.32 44.24 -39.11
C ASP A 526 0.82 43.82 -38.16
N THR A 527 2.01 43.82 -38.73
CA THR A 527 3.32 43.42 -38.20
C THR A 527 4.01 44.52 -37.38
N ASP A 528 5.08 44.10 -36.70
CA ASP A 528 6.19 44.90 -36.13
C ASP A 528 6.09 45.43 -34.69
N GLY A 529 6.98 44.87 -33.86
CA GLY A 529 8.10 45.63 -33.31
C GLY A 529 7.85 46.43 -32.02
N GLY A 530 8.58 46.09 -30.95
CA GLY A 530 8.78 47.05 -29.85
C GLY A 530 9.24 46.46 -28.54
N ALA A 531 10.56 46.32 -28.38
CA ALA A 531 11.20 46.26 -27.08
C ALA A 531 10.93 47.57 -26.32
N GLY A 532 10.46 47.49 -25.07
CA GLY A 532 10.22 48.64 -24.22
C GLY A 532 10.41 48.29 -22.75
N GLN A 533 11.61 48.59 -22.23
CA GLN A 533 11.88 48.72 -20.81
C GLN A 533 10.94 49.76 -20.18
N LEU A 534 10.35 49.45 -19.03
CA LEU A 534 9.92 50.47 -18.08
C LEU A 534 10.25 50.04 -16.65
N LYS A 535 11.22 50.78 -16.09
CA LYS A 535 11.54 50.84 -14.68
C LYS A 535 10.54 51.77 -13.98
N SER A 536 10.12 51.31 -12.80
CA SER A 536 10.10 52.06 -11.53
C SER A 536 8.82 52.75 -11.04
N VAL A 537 8.68 52.56 -9.72
CA VAL A 537 8.05 53.37 -8.66
C VAL A 537 6.56 53.19 -8.42
N LEU A 538 6.25 52.39 -7.38
CA LEU A 538 5.60 52.89 -6.17
C LEU A 538 5.90 51.96 -4.99
N SER A 539 6.68 52.50 -4.05
CA SER A 539 6.84 52.04 -2.67
C SER A 539 5.98 52.96 -1.81
N ILE A 540 5.37 52.41 -0.75
CA ILE A 540 5.38 52.94 0.64
C ILE A 540 4.61 51.93 1.51
N GLY A 541 5.23 51.52 2.61
CA GLY A 541 4.59 50.75 3.69
C GLY A 541 5.59 50.09 4.63
N ASN A 542 6.40 50.90 5.32
CA ASN A 542 7.36 50.48 6.35
C ASN A 542 6.67 49.87 7.58
N CYS A 543 7.28 48.83 8.15
CA CYS A 543 7.40 48.61 9.59
C CYS A 543 8.86 48.22 9.91
N ASP A 544 9.63 49.19 10.40
CA ASP A 544 10.78 49.01 11.32
C ASP A 544 10.25 48.36 12.62
N GLU A 545 10.96 47.69 13.51
CA GLU A 545 12.38 47.46 13.84
C GLU A 545 12.31 46.40 14.98
N VAL A 546 13.30 45.50 15.13
CA VAL A 546 14.04 45.22 16.40
C VAL A 546 15.10 44.14 16.11
N CYS A 547 16.35 44.63 16.06
CA CYS A 547 17.63 44.09 16.52
C CYS A 547 17.90 42.58 16.67
N GLY A 548 19.04 42.15 16.09
CA GLY A 548 19.84 41.05 16.66
C GLY A 548 20.86 40.46 15.69
N GLY A 549 22.00 41.13 15.48
CA GLY A 549 22.99 40.73 14.47
C GLY A 549 23.89 39.55 14.80
N ARG A 550 24.47 38.95 13.75
CA ARG A 550 25.89 38.56 13.68
C ARG A 550 26.29 38.27 12.24
N THR A 551 27.13 39.14 11.69
CA THR A 551 27.85 38.97 10.43
C THR A 551 29.02 38.00 10.63
N GLN A 552 29.12 36.97 9.78
CA GLN A 552 30.39 36.31 9.49
C GLN A 552 30.71 36.48 8.00
N SER A 553 31.93 36.95 7.77
CA SER A 553 32.54 37.27 6.50
C SER A 553 32.89 36.01 5.70
N THR A 554 32.49 35.99 4.42
CA THR A 554 33.06 35.11 3.40
C THR A 554 33.95 35.94 2.48
N GLU A 555 35.26 35.76 2.60
CA GLU A 555 36.25 36.18 1.60
C GLU A 555 37.32 35.09 1.49
N ASP A 556 37.80 34.91 0.25
CA ASP A 556 38.94 34.12 -0.20
C ASP A 556 38.85 32.59 -0.32
N LEU A 557 38.61 32.12 -1.56
CA LEU A 557 39.64 31.45 -2.38
C LEU A 557 39.18 31.26 -3.84
N ARG A 558 39.52 32.23 -4.69
CA ARG A 558 39.68 32.04 -6.15
C ARG A 558 41.16 31.85 -6.44
N ARG A 559 41.55 30.73 -7.04
CA ARG A 559 42.54 30.65 -8.15
C ARG A 559 42.80 29.21 -8.59
N ASN A 560 42.58 29.00 -9.91
CA ASN A 560 43.39 28.21 -10.86
C ASN A 560 43.58 26.70 -10.55
N ARG A 561 43.44 25.76 -11.50
CA ARG A 561 43.83 25.82 -12.91
C ARG A 561 43.47 24.51 -13.64
N THR A 562 43.25 24.64 -14.94
CA THR A 562 43.57 23.70 -16.05
C THR A 562 42.71 22.46 -16.30
N VAL A 563 41.95 22.59 -17.40
CA VAL A 563 41.59 21.57 -18.38
C VAL A 563 42.84 20.97 -19.03
N HIS A 564 42.86 19.65 -19.23
CA HIS A 564 43.51 19.00 -20.38
C HIS A 564 42.90 17.61 -20.62
N TRP A 565 42.37 17.47 -21.85
CA TRP A 565 42.03 16.27 -22.64
C TRP A 565 41.06 15.24 -22.06
#